data_AF-A0A632PYI4-F1
#
_entry.id   AF-A0A632PYI4-F1
#
_cell.length_a   1.000
_cell.length_b   1.000
_cell.length_c   1.000
_cell.angle_alpha   90.00
_cell.angle_beta   90.00
_cell.angle_gamma   90.00
#
_symmetry.space_group_name_H-M   'P 1'
#
loop_
_entity.id
_entity.type
_entity.pdbx_description
1 polymer ?
#
loop_
_entity_poly.entity_id
_entity_poly.type
_entity_poly.pdbx_seq_one_letter_code
_entity_poly.pdbx_strand_id
1 'polypeptide(L)'
;MNDVTVVTSVTYPSPESLALVADVQYHEPYLSAALNRKFRGIVDPGFYAGFLPKPGGGMNLLITSVDGDKTAGAASVDIGEFYQVTIQHRKDISLALSAGKKYAIVLKGRYLLGEDTYQVNTASHIHAAEFVARTYTDSYQLGDGELLVCTVNIPAGVSAITQEMIDTSERINRTIGIDISDSVTSSRSDVAASSLAVKKAYDLAKSKYTAQDASTTQKGLVQLSSATNSDSETMAATPKAVKSIKDLADTKAPIESPSLTGTPTAPTAAQGTNSTQIANTAFVKAAITALINGAPGTLDTLKEIAAAINNDPNYSTTINNALALKAPLASPALTGVPTAPTAAQGTNNTQIATTAYVRAAISALVGSSPEALDTLNELAAALGNDPNFATTMTNALAGKQPLDATLTALAGLATGANKLPYFTGTDTVSQTDLTSVGRDILAKTSVLAVIQ
;
A
#
# COMPACT_ATOMS: atom_id res chain seq x y z
N MET A 1 3.70 -113.96 28.37
CA MET A 1 4.28 -112.98 29.32
C MET A 1 3.20 -112.73 30.35
N ASN A 2 3.39 -113.26 31.57
CA ASN A 2 2.46 -113.01 32.67
C ASN A 2 2.68 -111.57 33.11
N ASP A 3 1.75 -110.71 32.75
CA ASP A 3 1.73 -109.32 33.19
C ASP A 3 1.28 -109.33 34.65
N VAL A 4 2.24 -109.47 35.55
CA VAL A 4 2.03 -109.36 36.99
C VAL A 4 1.84 -107.87 37.25
N THR A 5 0.60 -107.40 37.21
CA THR A 5 0.24 -106.08 37.74
C THR A 5 0.49 -106.13 39.24
N VAL A 6 1.64 -105.63 39.67
CA VAL A 6 1.87 -105.34 41.08
C VAL A 6 0.95 -104.16 41.42
N VAL A 7 -0.25 -104.47 41.89
CA VAL A 7 -1.09 -103.48 42.57
C VAL A 7 -0.40 -103.22 43.91
N THR A 8 0.54 -102.29 43.93
CA THR A 8 1.02 -101.73 45.19
C THR A 8 -0.16 -101.01 45.82
N SER A 9 -0.76 -101.61 46.84
CA SER A 9 -1.83 -100.99 47.61
C SER A 9 -1.27 -99.73 48.29
N VAL A 10 -1.62 -98.56 47.78
CA VAL A 10 -1.32 -97.28 48.44
C VAL A 10 -2.22 -97.18 49.66
N THR A 11 -1.62 -97.01 50.84
CA THR A 11 -2.36 -96.80 52.09
C THR A 11 -2.36 -95.32 52.42
N TYR A 12 -3.53 -94.75 52.62
CA TYR A 12 -3.70 -93.35 53.00
C TYR A 12 -3.76 -93.21 54.53
N PRO A 13 -3.15 -92.17 55.12
CA PRO A 13 -3.39 -91.87 56.53
C PRO A 13 -4.86 -91.50 56.72
N SER A 14 -5.41 -91.79 57.91
CA SER A 14 -6.76 -91.32 58.24
C SER A 14 -6.81 -89.79 58.09
N PRO A 15 -7.77 -89.21 57.33
CA PRO A 15 -7.84 -87.77 57.11
C PRO A 15 -7.95 -86.94 58.40
N GLU A 16 -8.45 -87.55 59.47
CA GLU A 16 -8.60 -86.96 60.80
C GLU A 16 -7.32 -87.05 61.63
N SER A 17 -6.33 -87.84 61.21
CA SER A 17 -5.07 -88.03 61.94
C SER A 17 -4.00 -86.99 61.61
N LEU A 18 -4.10 -86.33 60.45
CA LEU A 18 -3.14 -85.33 60.01
C LEU A 18 -3.41 -83.96 60.63
N ALA A 19 -2.39 -83.37 61.25
CA ALA A 19 -2.46 -82.03 61.82
C ALA A 19 -2.35 -80.92 60.77
N LEU A 20 -1.54 -81.15 59.73
CA LEU A 20 -1.43 -80.29 58.54
C LEU A 20 -1.83 -81.09 57.30
N VAL A 21 -2.64 -80.48 56.44
CA VAL A 21 -3.10 -81.06 55.18
C VAL A 21 -2.90 -80.01 54.10
N ALA A 22 -2.20 -80.35 53.03
CA ALA A 22 -2.13 -79.49 51.87
C ALA A 22 -3.21 -79.93 50.87
N ASP A 23 -4.00 -78.98 50.39
CA ASP A 23 -5.05 -79.27 49.43
C ASP A 23 -4.44 -79.54 48.04
N VAL A 24 -5.10 -80.42 47.27
CA VAL A 24 -4.78 -80.64 45.84
C VAL A 24 -3.35 -81.20 45.63
N GLN A 25 -3.02 -82.32 46.27
CA GLN A 25 -1.68 -82.94 46.28
C GLN A 25 -1.49 -84.24 45.49
N TYR A 26 -2.41 -84.61 44.60
CA TYR A 26 -2.38 -85.96 44.00
C TYR A 26 -1.56 -86.05 42.69
N HIS A 27 -1.05 -87.27 42.44
CA HIS A 27 -0.24 -87.79 41.29
C HIS A 27 -0.71 -87.47 39.88
N GLU A 28 -1.82 -86.76 39.71
CA GLU A 28 -2.34 -86.44 38.38
C GLU A 28 -1.75 -85.13 37.84
N PRO A 29 -0.93 -85.17 36.77
CA PRO A 29 -0.25 -83.99 36.23
C PRO A 29 -1.20 -82.91 35.68
N TYR A 30 -2.47 -83.25 35.42
CA TYR A 30 -3.36 -82.37 34.68
C TYR A 30 -4.34 -81.60 35.57
N LEU A 31 -5.02 -82.26 36.51
CA LEU A 31 -6.03 -81.61 37.32
C LEU A 31 -5.44 -80.85 38.51
N SER A 32 -4.59 -81.50 39.32
CA SER A 32 -4.03 -80.89 40.53
C SER A 32 -3.08 -79.74 40.18
N ALA A 33 -2.19 -79.97 39.21
CA ALA A 33 -1.25 -78.96 38.75
C ALA A 33 -1.93 -77.78 38.03
N ALA A 34 -3.01 -78.01 37.26
CA ALA A 34 -3.74 -76.91 36.63
C ALA A 34 -4.50 -76.05 37.65
N LEU A 35 -5.09 -76.67 38.67
CA LEU A 35 -5.80 -75.95 39.71
C LEU A 35 -4.81 -75.11 40.57
N ASN A 36 -3.68 -75.70 40.97
CA ASN A 36 -2.63 -74.99 41.71
C ASN A 36 -2.02 -73.82 40.90
N ARG A 37 -1.90 -73.96 39.57
CA ARG A 37 -1.49 -72.85 38.67
C ARG A 37 -2.54 -71.75 38.53
N LYS A 38 -3.83 -72.10 38.57
CA LYS A 38 -4.91 -71.11 38.50
C LYS A 38 -5.04 -70.30 39.78
N PHE A 39 -4.76 -70.90 40.94
CA PHE A 39 -4.73 -70.15 42.20
C PHE A 39 -3.57 -69.16 42.24
N ARG A 40 -2.43 -69.51 41.64
CA ARG A 40 -1.27 -68.61 41.53
C ARG A 40 -1.67 -67.28 40.87
N GLY A 41 -1.51 -66.19 41.62
CA GLY A 41 -1.84 -64.83 41.18
C GLY A 41 -3.31 -64.42 41.36
N ILE A 42 -4.19 -65.34 41.77
CA ILE A 42 -5.56 -65.03 42.21
C ILE A 42 -5.61 -64.89 43.74
N VAL A 43 -4.93 -65.80 44.46
CA VAL A 43 -4.84 -65.80 45.92
C VAL A 43 -3.43 -65.35 46.30
N ASP A 44 -3.31 -64.37 47.19
CA ASP A 44 -1.99 -63.94 47.69
C ASP A 44 -1.43 -64.98 48.69
N PRO A 45 -0.12 -65.26 48.70
CA PRO A 45 0.46 -66.10 49.73
C PRO A 45 0.35 -65.43 51.12
N GLY A 46 0.04 -66.24 52.14
CA GLY A 46 -0.14 -65.79 53.52
C GLY A 46 -1.12 -66.63 54.33
N PHE A 47 -1.42 -66.17 55.55
CA PHE A 47 -2.34 -66.85 56.47
C PHE A 47 -3.71 -66.16 56.51
N TYR A 48 -4.76 -66.93 56.29
CA TYR A 48 -6.16 -66.47 56.23
C TYR A 48 -6.96 -66.79 57.50
N ALA A 49 -6.50 -67.78 58.28
CA ALA A 49 -7.11 -68.22 59.53
C ALA A 49 -6.14 -69.09 60.32
N GLY A 50 -6.23 -69.12 61.66
CA GLY A 50 -5.46 -70.07 62.49
C GLY A 50 -3.95 -69.83 62.42
N PHE A 51 -3.15 -70.90 62.62
CA PHE A 51 -1.68 -70.87 62.65
C PHE A 51 -1.11 -69.88 63.68
N LEU A 52 -1.79 -69.70 64.82
CA LEU A 52 -1.39 -68.73 65.83
C LEU A 52 -0.41 -69.37 66.81
N PRO A 53 0.83 -68.85 66.94
CA PRO A 53 1.79 -69.37 67.90
C PRO A 53 1.47 -68.86 69.31
N LYS A 54 1.51 -69.76 70.29
CA LYS A 54 1.35 -69.48 71.72
C LYS A 54 2.28 -70.38 72.55
N PRO A 55 2.56 -70.02 73.82
CA PRO A 55 3.25 -70.91 74.74
C PRO A 55 2.53 -72.26 74.90
N GLY A 56 3.24 -73.36 74.69
CA GLY A 56 2.73 -74.73 74.81
C GLY A 56 3.00 -75.40 76.17
N GLY A 57 3.68 -74.70 77.07
CA GLY A 57 4.16 -75.25 78.35
C GLY A 57 5.58 -75.80 78.26
N GLY A 58 6.43 -75.45 79.24
CA GLY A 58 7.87 -75.74 79.18
C GLY A 58 8.50 -75.14 77.91
N MET A 59 9.46 -75.86 77.32
CA MET A 59 10.21 -75.44 76.13
C MET A 59 9.48 -75.72 74.80
N ASN A 60 8.15 -75.79 74.83
CA ASN A 60 7.33 -76.08 73.66
C ASN A 60 6.58 -74.85 73.16
N LEU A 61 6.66 -74.61 71.86
CA LEU A 61 5.82 -73.65 71.15
C LEU A 61 4.60 -74.38 70.60
N LEU A 62 3.41 -73.97 70.99
CA LEU A 62 2.17 -74.52 70.49
C LEU A 62 1.64 -73.63 69.36
N ILE A 63 1.42 -74.19 68.18
CA ILE A 63 0.75 -73.50 67.08
C ILE A 63 -0.69 -73.97 67.06
N THR A 64 -1.66 -73.06 67.15
CA THR A 64 -3.08 -73.42 67.18
C THR A 64 -3.68 -73.56 65.79
N SER A 65 -4.52 -74.58 65.67
CA SER A 65 -5.34 -74.86 64.49
C SER A 65 -6.52 -73.92 64.38
N VAL A 66 -7.14 -73.54 65.48
CA VAL A 66 -8.32 -72.67 65.52
C VAL A 66 -7.98 -71.20 65.79
N ASP A 67 -8.84 -70.33 65.27
CA ASP A 67 -8.84 -68.88 65.47
C ASP A 67 -10.30 -68.42 65.62
N GLY A 68 -10.73 -68.16 66.85
CA GLY A 68 -12.11 -67.76 67.17
C GLY A 68 -13.16 -68.77 66.71
N ASP A 69 -14.10 -68.33 65.87
CA ASP A 69 -15.24 -69.09 65.36
C ASP A 69 -14.89 -70.06 64.21
N LYS A 70 -13.63 -70.09 63.75
CA LYS A 70 -13.21 -70.91 62.60
C LYS A 70 -12.85 -72.34 63.04
N THR A 71 -13.20 -73.32 62.22
CA THR A 71 -13.01 -74.76 62.52
C THR A 71 -11.63 -75.31 62.16
N ALA A 72 -10.84 -74.58 61.37
CA ALA A 72 -9.46 -74.93 60.99
C ALA A 72 -8.68 -73.71 60.51
N GLY A 73 -7.36 -73.78 60.56
CA GLY A 73 -6.47 -72.76 60.01
C GLY A 73 -6.34 -72.92 58.51
N ALA A 74 -6.16 -71.81 57.79
CA ALA A 74 -5.97 -71.79 56.35
C ALA A 74 -4.80 -70.88 55.98
N ALA A 75 -3.88 -71.39 55.17
CA ALA A 75 -2.76 -70.65 54.60
C ALA A 75 -2.64 -70.96 53.10
N SER A 76 -2.09 -70.03 52.33
CA SER A 76 -1.75 -70.23 50.92
C SER A 76 -0.27 -69.99 50.72
N VAL A 77 0.42 -70.91 50.06
CA VAL A 77 1.87 -70.88 49.91
C VAL A 77 2.26 -71.03 48.45
N ASP A 78 3.15 -70.15 48.00
CA ASP A 78 3.72 -70.16 46.66
C ASP A 78 4.86 -71.17 46.58
N ILE A 79 4.81 -72.06 45.57
CA ILE A 79 5.80 -73.10 45.33
C ILE A 79 6.31 -72.96 43.90
N GLY A 80 7.59 -72.67 43.76
CA GLY A 80 8.25 -72.27 42.54
C GLY A 80 7.61 -71.04 41.91
N GLU A 81 7.76 -70.94 40.60
CA GLU A 81 7.23 -69.83 39.81
C GLU A 81 5.73 -70.01 39.50
N PHE A 82 5.25 -71.25 39.42
CA PHE A 82 3.96 -71.55 38.78
C PHE A 82 2.89 -72.07 39.72
N TYR A 83 3.23 -72.63 40.88
CA TYR A 83 2.26 -73.33 41.71
C TYR A 83 1.94 -72.55 42.97
N GLN A 84 0.71 -72.71 43.43
CA GLN A 84 0.30 -72.27 44.74
C GLN A 84 -0.55 -73.37 45.39
N VAL A 85 -0.28 -73.63 46.66
CA VAL A 85 -0.94 -74.71 47.42
C VAL A 85 -1.53 -74.13 48.70
N THR A 86 -2.78 -74.49 48.97
CA THR A 86 -3.42 -74.15 50.24
C THR A 86 -3.15 -75.22 51.29
N ILE A 87 -2.93 -74.79 52.52
CA ILE A 87 -2.62 -75.66 53.65
C ILE A 87 -3.66 -75.42 54.74
N GLN A 88 -4.27 -76.50 55.19
CA GLN A 88 -5.19 -76.55 56.32
C GLN A 88 -4.46 -77.00 57.59
N HIS A 89 -4.66 -76.26 58.68
CA HIS A 89 -4.20 -76.64 60.00
C HIS A 89 -5.39 -77.15 60.82
N ARG A 90 -5.46 -78.47 61.01
CA ARG A 90 -6.62 -79.17 61.57
C ARG A 90 -6.46 -79.51 63.05
N LYS A 91 -5.23 -79.67 63.54
CA LYS A 91 -4.93 -79.96 64.94
C LYS A 91 -3.72 -79.17 65.38
N ASP A 92 -3.73 -78.74 66.64
CA ASP A 92 -2.61 -78.00 67.22
C ASP A 92 -1.31 -78.81 67.16
N ILE A 93 -0.21 -78.14 66.84
CA ILE A 93 1.12 -78.75 66.77
C ILE A 93 2.02 -78.14 67.84
N SER A 94 2.67 -79.00 68.62
CA SER A 94 3.66 -78.61 69.62
C SER A 94 5.08 -78.82 69.07
N LEU A 95 5.87 -77.76 69.03
CA LEU A 95 7.26 -77.76 68.57
C LEU A 95 8.20 -77.59 69.76
N ALA A 96 9.04 -78.59 70.00
CA ALA A 96 10.07 -78.52 71.03
C ALA A 96 11.25 -77.66 70.56
N LEU A 97 11.59 -76.62 71.34
CA LEU A 97 12.69 -75.70 71.07
C LEU A 97 13.75 -75.77 72.18
N SER A 98 14.95 -75.27 71.92
CA SER A 98 16.04 -75.21 72.92
C SER A 98 16.39 -73.78 73.30
N ALA A 99 16.73 -73.55 74.57
CA ALA A 99 17.09 -72.23 75.10
C ALA A 99 18.39 -71.67 74.50
N GLY A 100 18.56 -70.35 74.59
CA GLY A 100 19.76 -69.64 74.11
C GLY A 100 19.84 -69.45 72.59
N LYS A 101 18.71 -69.54 71.88
CA LYS A 101 18.63 -69.44 70.41
C LYS A 101 17.40 -68.62 70.00
N LYS A 102 17.52 -67.91 68.87
CA LYS A 102 16.39 -67.32 68.16
C LYS A 102 15.95 -68.26 67.04
N TYR A 103 14.67 -68.57 66.95
CA TYR A 103 14.10 -69.44 65.94
C TYR A 103 13.21 -68.68 64.96
N ALA A 104 13.24 -69.08 63.69
CA ALA A 104 12.25 -68.80 62.67
C ALA A 104 11.33 -70.03 62.63
N ILE A 105 10.05 -69.84 62.91
CA ILE A 105 9.06 -70.91 62.82
C ILE A 105 8.36 -70.75 61.49
N VAL A 106 8.59 -71.69 60.60
CA VAL A 106 8.17 -71.59 59.20
C VAL A 106 7.18 -72.68 58.87
N LEU A 107 6.06 -72.31 58.25
CA LEU A 107 5.18 -73.25 57.58
C LEU A 107 5.76 -73.53 56.21
N LYS A 108 6.13 -74.78 55.94
CA LYS A 108 6.62 -75.22 54.64
C LYS A 108 5.58 -76.07 53.94
N GLY A 109 5.11 -75.61 52.79
CA GLY A 109 4.35 -76.41 51.83
C GLY A 109 5.28 -77.06 50.81
N ARG A 110 4.97 -78.29 50.42
CA ARG A 110 5.72 -78.99 49.37
C ARG A 110 4.78 -79.49 48.30
N TYR A 111 5.13 -79.26 47.04
CA TYR A 111 4.44 -79.82 45.88
C TYR A 111 5.47 -80.09 44.80
N LEU A 112 5.61 -81.36 44.44
CA LEU A 112 6.49 -81.80 43.37
C LEU A 112 5.73 -82.85 42.56
N LEU A 113 5.75 -82.69 41.23
CA LEU A 113 5.03 -83.58 40.33
C LEU A 113 5.62 -84.99 40.39
N GLY A 114 4.77 -85.98 40.67
CA GLY A 114 5.14 -87.41 40.66
C GLY A 114 5.77 -87.93 41.96
N GLU A 115 5.91 -87.10 42.98
CA GLU A 115 6.41 -87.51 44.30
C GLU A 115 5.25 -87.74 45.28
N ASP A 116 5.26 -88.90 45.93
CA ASP A 116 4.32 -89.21 47.00
C ASP A 116 4.65 -88.41 48.26
N THR A 117 3.69 -87.66 48.80
CA THR A 117 3.74 -87.15 50.18
C THR A 117 3.11 -88.15 51.14
N TYR A 118 3.43 -88.06 52.43
CA TYR A 118 2.84 -88.90 53.49
C TYR A 118 1.30 -88.83 53.50
N GLN A 119 0.74 -87.70 53.07
CA GLN A 119 -0.71 -87.50 52.95
C GLN A 119 -1.34 -88.38 51.87
N VAL A 120 -0.61 -88.71 50.81
CA VAL A 120 -1.08 -89.56 49.70
C VAL A 120 -0.57 -91.00 49.79
N ASN A 121 0.52 -91.25 50.51
CA ASN A 121 1.09 -92.58 50.73
C ASN A 121 1.82 -92.64 52.08
N THR A 122 1.32 -93.44 53.03
CA THR A 122 1.91 -93.54 54.38
C THR A 122 3.34 -94.09 54.41
N ALA A 123 3.82 -94.71 53.32
CA ALA A 123 5.21 -95.13 53.20
C ALA A 123 6.18 -93.98 52.87
N SER A 124 5.67 -92.81 52.46
CA SER A 124 6.51 -91.65 52.13
C SER A 124 7.01 -90.93 53.39
N HIS A 125 8.26 -90.50 53.37
CA HIS A 125 8.84 -89.65 54.41
C HIS A 125 8.67 -88.14 54.11
N ILE A 126 8.09 -87.79 52.96
CA ILE A 126 7.92 -86.41 52.52
C ILE A 126 6.60 -85.87 53.08
N HIS A 127 6.66 -84.85 53.92
CA HIS A 127 5.45 -84.21 54.41
C HIS A 127 4.92 -83.19 53.40
N ALA A 128 3.61 -83.26 53.16
CA ALA A 128 2.84 -82.34 52.32
C ALA A 128 2.96 -80.87 52.77
N ALA A 129 2.85 -80.69 54.08
CA ALA A 129 3.07 -79.47 54.80
C ALA A 129 3.67 -79.81 56.16
N GLU A 130 4.60 -79.00 56.63
CA GLU A 130 5.24 -79.18 57.93
C GLU A 130 5.62 -77.83 58.55
N PHE A 131 5.77 -77.80 59.87
CA PHE A 131 6.46 -76.69 60.52
C PHE A 131 7.93 -77.00 60.69
N VAL A 132 8.78 -76.05 60.32
CA VAL A 132 10.23 -76.15 60.47
C VAL A 132 10.71 -75.04 61.39
N ALA A 133 11.38 -75.41 62.47
CA ALA A 133 12.09 -74.47 63.32
C ALA A 133 13.53 -74.34 62.82
N ARG A 134 13.92 -73.16 62.35
CA ARG A 134 15.30 -72.86 61.93
C ARG A 134 15.91 -71.80 62.83
N THR A 135 17.24 -71.80 62.96
CA THR A 135 17.90 -70.68 63.63
C THR A 135 17.70 -69.40 62.82
N TYR A 136 17.19 -68.35 63.46
CA TYR A 136 16.94 -67.05 62.84
C TYR A 136 18.18 -66.17 62.99
N THR A 137 18.62 -65.61 61.87
CA THR A 137 19.67 -64.59 61.76
C THR A 137 19.10 -63.38 61.03
N ASP A 138 19.73 -62.22 61.14
CA ASP A 138 19.26 -61.00 60.45
C ASP A 138 19.30 -61.11 58.91
N SER A 139 20.02 -62.10 58.39
CA SER A 139 20.09 -62.47 56.97
C SER A 139 19.12 -63.60 56.57
N TYR A 140 18.21 -64.01 57.44
CA TYR A 140 17.28 -65.09 57.16
C TYR A 140 16.39 -64.74 55.97
N GLN A 141 16.28 -65.66 55.01
CA GLN A 141 15.38 -65.54 53.86
C GLN A 141 14.49 -66.77 53.85
N LEU A 142 13.20 -66.55 53.59
CA LEU A 142 12.26 -67.65 53.38
C LEU A 142 12.63 -68.39 52.10
N GLY A 143 12.64 -69.72 52.18
CA GLY A 143 12.82 -70.57 51.01
C GLY A 143 11.57 -70.65 50.15
N ASP A 144 11.69 -71.37 49.04
CA ASP A 144 10.53 -71.69 48.22
C ASP A 144 9.51 -72.56 49.00
N GLY A 145 8.22 -72.26 48.85
CA GLY A 145 7.18 -72.96 49.59
C GLY A 145 7.12 -72.62 51.07
N GLU A 146 7.61 -71.45 51.51
CA GLU A 146 7.74 -71.12 52.94
C GLU A 146 7.00 -69.83 53.34
N LEU A 147 6.31 -69.88 54.49
CA LEU A 147 5.74 -68.72 55.17
C LEU A 147 6.25 -68.63 56.61
N LEU A 148 6.63 -67.43 57.03
CA LEU A 148 7.01 -67.18 58.41
C LEU A 148 5.77 -67.09 59.32
N VAL A 149 5.67 -67.98 60.30
CA VAL A 149 4.60 -67.99 61.29
C VAL A 149 4.92 -67.01 62.41
N CYS A 150 6.13 -67.11 62.96
CA CYS A 150 6.69 -66.20 63.95
C CYS A 150 8.20 -66.36 64.05
N THR A 151 8.83 -65.40 64.72
CA THR A 151 10.14 -65.61 65.31
C THR A 151 10.00 -65.82 66.81
N VAL A 152 10.86 -66.65 67.40
CA VAL A 152 10.86 -66.91 68.84
C VAL A 152 12.26 -66.67 69.39
N ASN A 153 12.43 -65.64 70.20
CA ASN A 153 13.71 -65.32 70.83
C ASN A 153 13.77 -65.91 72.24
N ILE A 154 14.52 -67.00 72.41
CA ILE A 154 14.58 -67.73 73.68
C ILE A 154 15.93 -67.43 74.38
N PRO A 155 15.95 -66.65 75.47
CA PRO A 155 17.19 -66.35 76.20
C PRO A 155 17.86 -67.61 76.77
N ALA A 156 19.15 -67.54 77.08
CA ALA A 156 19.84 -68.63 77.77
C ALA A 156 19.32 -68.79 79.21
N GLY A 157 19.19 -70.02 79.70
CA GLY A 157 18.81 -70.32 81.09
C GLY A 157 17.31 -70.33 81.40
N VAL A 158 16.44 -70.06 80.42
CA VAL A 158 14.98 -70.16 80.61
C VAL A 158 14.51 -71.62 80.49
N SER A 159 13.48 -71.98 81.27
CA SER A 159 12.88 -73.32 81.29
C SER A 159 11.51 -73.40 80.60
N ALA A 160 10.97 -72.25 80.17
CA ALA A 160 9.72 -72.18 79.43
C ALA A 160 9.68 -71.02 78.43
N ILE A 161 8.95 -71.22 77.33
CA ILE A 161 8.64 -70.15 76.35
C ILE A 161 7.49 -69.30 76.90
N THR A 162 7.64 -67.98 76.87
CA THR A 162 6.59 -67.01 77.25
C THR A 162 6.04 -66.29 76.03
N GLN A 163 4.88 -65.62 76.16
CA GLN A 163 4.26 -64.88 75.07
C GLN A 163 5.16 -63.77 74.51
N GLU A 164 5.91 -63.09 75.39
CA GLU A 164 6.83 -62.00 75.03
C GLU A 164 8.02 -62.47 74.17
N MET A 165 8.34 -63.76 74.22
CA MET A 165 9.40 -64.35 73.39
C MET A 165 8.94 -64.59 71.95
N ILE A 166 7.63 -64.52 71.66
CA ILE A 166 7.04 -64.82 70.35
C ILE A 166 6.72 -63.52 69.62
N ASP A 167 7.33 -63.33 68.46
CA ASP A 167 7.09 -62.18 67.59
C ASP A 167 6.41 -62.62 66.28
N THR A 168 5.23 -62.06 66.01
CA THR A 168 4.41 -62.33 64.82
C THR A 168 4.33 -61.13 63.87
N SER A 169 5.12 -60.08 64.10
CA SER A 169 5.09 -58.85 63.29
C SER A 169 5.40 -59.08 61.81
N GLU A 170 6.27 -60.03 61.51
CA GLU A 170 6.64 -60.42 60.13
C GLU A 170 5.66 -61.44 59.51
N ARG A 171 4.63 -61.89 60.25
CA ARG A 171 3.62 -62.84 59.75
C ARG A 171 2.68 -62.14 58.75
N ILE A 172 2.57 -62.71 57.55
CA ILE A 172 1.71 -62.17 56.48
C ILE A 172 0.26 -62.64 56.68
N ASN A 173 -0.56 -61.84 57.37
CA ASN A 173 -1.99 -62.11 57.53
C ASN A 173 -2.78 -61.56 56.35
N ARG A 174 -3.72 -62.35 55.80
CA ARG A 174 -4.54 -62.00 54.65
C ARG A 174 -6.03 -62.10 55.00
N THR A 175 -6.81 -61.16 54.48
CA THR A 175 -8.28 -61.20 54.56
C THR A 175 -8.84 -61.84 53.29
N ILE A 176 -9.89 -62.64 53.41
CA ILE A 176 -10.62 -63.18 52.25
C ILE A 176 -11.68 -62.15 51.84
N GLY A 177 -11.59 -61.56 50.63
CA GLY A 177 -12.65 -60.71 50.05
C GLY A 177 -12.18 -59.37 49.47
N ILE A 178 -13.14 -58.59 48.96
CA ILE A 178 -12.96 -57.19 48.53
C ILE A 178 -13.73 -56.31 49.53
N ASP A 179 -13.07 -55.32 50.13
CA ASP A 179 -13.71 -54.34 51.00
C ASP A 179 -14.47 -53.30 50.15
N ILE A 180 -15.75 -53.04 50.44
CA ILE A 180 -16.49 -51.94 49.80
C ILE A 180 -16.32 -50.68 50.66
N SER A 181 -15.82 -49.59 50.06
CA SER A 181 -15.46 -48.37 50.79
C SER A 181 -16.07 -47.10 50.18
N ASP A 182 -16.40 -46.14 51.05
CA ASP A 182 -16.84 -44.78 50.67
C ASP A 182 -15.68 -43.81 50.41
N SER A 183 -14.44 -44.32 50.42
CA SER A 183 -13.23 -43.56 50.13
C SER A 183 -13.08 -43.33 48.61
N VAL A 184 -12.74 -42.09 48.24
CA VAL A 184 -12.48 -41.70 46.83
C VAL A 184 -10.99 -41.58 46.50
N THR A 185 -10.12 -41.97 47.44
CA THR A 185 -8.66 -41.84 47.33
C THR A 185 -7.92 -43.10 47.71
N SER A 186 -8.62 -44.24 47.83
CA SER A 186 -7.98 -45.52 48.14
C SER A 186 -7.03 -45.93 47.00
N SER A 187 -5.82 -46.34 47.36
CA SER A 187 -4.84 -46.96 46.45
C SER A 187 -4.70 -48.47 46.67
N ARG A 188 -5.49 -49.03 47.58
CA ARG A 188 -5.54 -50.47 47.88
C ARG A 188 -6.21 -51.23 46.74
N SER A 189 -5.62 -52.35 46.33
CA SER A 189 -6.14 -53.23 45.27
C SER A 189 -7.28 -54.14 45.73
N ASP A 190 -7.48 -54.28 47.03
CA ASP A 190 -8.52 -55.09 47.67
C ASP A 190 -9.73 -54.26 48.13
N VAL A 191 -9.87 -53.02 47.64
CA VAL A 191 -10.97 -52.12 47.97
C VAL A 191 -11.75 -51.71 46.72
N ALA A 192 -13.04 -52.02 46.67
CA ALA A 192 -13.98 -51.52 45.66
C ALA A 192 -14.68 -50.24 46.13
N ALA A 193 -14.98 -49.34 45.18
CA ALA A 193 -15.71 -48.11 45.47
C ALA A 193 -17.20 -48.40 45.70
N SER A 194 -17.76 -47.83 46.77
CA SER A 194 -19.20 -47.80 47.00
C SER A 194 -19.91 -46.78 46.09
N SER A 195 -21.24 -46.86 46.00
CA SER A 195 -22.05 -45.84 45.32
C SER A 195 -21.89 -44.44 45.95
N LEU A 196 -21.62 -44.36 47.26
CA LEU A 196 -21.35 -43.10 47.94
C LEU A 196 -19.97 -42.55 47.58
N ALA A 197 -18.94 -43.39 47.42
CA ALA A 197 -17.65 -42.96 46.88
C ALA A 197 -17.83 -42.37 45.48
N VAL A 198 -18.57 -43.05 44.60
CA VAL A 198 -18.86 -42.55 43.24
C VAL A 198 -19.59 -41.21 43.28
N LYS A 199 -20.59 -41.06 44.15
CA LYS A 199 -21.32 -39.79 44.34
C LYS A 199 -20.41 -38.67 44.84
N LYS A 200 -19.55 -38.92 45.84
CA LYS A 200 -18.56 -37.95 46.33
C LYS A 200 -17.60 -37.51 45.23
N ALA A 201 -17.11 -38.45 44.41
CA ALA A 201 -16.23 -38.13 43.29
C ALA A 201 -16.95 -37.27 42.24
N TYR A 202 -18.21 -37.57 41.92
CA TYR A 202 -19.04 -36.76 41.03
C TYR A 202 -19.25 -35.35 41.57
N ASP A 203 -19.60 -35.21 42.86
CA ASP A 203 -19.83 -33.89 43.48
C ASP A 203 -18.55 -33.07 43.54
N LEU A 204 -17.40 -33.69 43.84
CA LEU A 204 -16.10 -33.03 43.82
C LEU A 204 -15.72 -32.56 42.40
N ALA A 205 -15.97 -33.38 41.39
CA ALA A 205 -15.76 -32.99 40.00
C ALA A 205 -16.68 -31.82 39.60
N LYS A 206 -17.96 -31.91 39.97
CA LYS A 206 -18.96 -30.87 39.73
C LYS A 206 -18.64 -29.56 40.45
N SER A 207 -18.10 -29.61 41.67
CA SER A 207 -17.74 -28.41 42.45
C SER A 207 -16.46 -27.74 41.94
N LYS A 208 -15.47 -28.53 41.48
CA LYS A 208 -14.28 -28.00 40.82
C LYS A 208 -14.60 -27.36 39.46
N TYR A 209 -15.65 -27.82 38.80
CA TYR A 209 -16.21 -27.21 37.60
C TYR A 209 -17.34 -26.22 37.91
N THR A 210 -17.13 -25.36 38.92
CA THR A 210 -17.96 -24.16 39.07
C THR A 210 -17.53 -23.18 37.99
N ALA A 211 -18.22 -23.22 36.86
CA ALA A 211 -18.13 -22.21 35.82
C ALA A 211 -18.50 -20.85 36.44
N GLN A 212 -17.50 -20.11 36.90
CA GLN A 212 -17.65 -18.71 37.28
C GLN A 212 -17.28 -17.86 36.09
N ASP A 213 -18.05 -16.80 35.84
CA ASP A 213 -17.72 -15.83 34.81
C ASP A 213 -16.42 -15.13 35.19
N ALA A 214 -15.56 -14.90 34.19
CA ALA A 214 -14.35 -14.13 34.47
C ALA A 214 -14.70 -12.66 34.72
N SER A 215 -13.90 -12.02 35.56
CA SER A 215 -13.90 -10.58 35.74
C SER A 215 -12.48 -10.05 35.59
N THR A 216 -12.31 -8.73 35.69
CA THR A 216 -10.98 -8.10 35.69
C THR A 216 -10.13 -8.48 36.91
N THR A 217 -10.72 -9.06 37.95
CA THR A 217 -10.04 -9.47 39.19
C THR A 217 -10.12 -10.96 39.48
N GLN A 218 -10.90 -11.73 38.71
CA GLN A 218 -11.13 -13.16 38.91
C GLN A 218 -11.02 -13.93 37.59
N LYS A 219 -10.23 -15.01 37.58
CA LYS A 219 -10.17 -15.94 36.44
C LYS A 219 -11.49 -16.73 36.33
N GLY A 220 -12.03 -16.86 35.13
CA GLY A 220 -13.28 -17.56 34.86
C GLY A 220 -13.51 -17.83 33.36
N LEU A 221 -14.75 -18.14 32.98
CA LEU A 221 -15.17 -18.31 31.58
C LEU A 221 -15.61 -16.97 30.99
N VAL A 222 -15.29 -16.71 29.71
CA VAL A 222 -15.69 -15.48 28.99
C VAL A 222 -16.24 -15.83 27.63
N GLN A 223 -17.36 -15.22 27.24
CA GLN A 223 -17.88 -15.34 25.89
C GLN A 223 -17.11 -14.42 24.93
N LEU A 224 -16.69 -14.94 23.78
CA LEU A 224 -15.96 -14.15 22.78
C LEU A 224 -16.91 -13.43 21.82
N SER A 225 -16.63 -12.17 21.51
CA SER A 225 -17.37 -11.35 20.54
C SER A 225 -16.49 -10.88 19.39
N SER A 226 -17.05 -10.91 18.18
CA SER A 226 -16.43 -10.30 16.98
C SER A 226 -16.99 -8.92 16.65
N ALA A 227 -17.88 -8.35 17.48
CA ALA A 227 -18.34 -6.98 17.30
C ALA A 227 -17.20 -5.98 17.55
N THR A 228 -17.10 -4.94 16.72
CA THR A 228 -16.06 -3.89 16.81
C THR A 228 -16.51 -2.66 17.59
N ASN A 229 -17.72 -2.68 18.13
CA ASN A 229 -18.40 -1.61 18.84
C ASN A 229 -19.25 -2.17 20.01
N SER A 230 -18.77 -3.23 20.66
CA SER A 230 -19.50 -3.85 21.77
C SER A 230 -19.27 -3.06 23.05
N ASP A 231 -20.37 -2.76 23.75
CA ASP A 231 -20.35 -2.15 25.09
C ASP A 231 -20.48 -3.20 26.21
N SER A 232 -20.35 -4.49 25.88
CA SER A 232 -20.51 -5.58 26.86
C SER A 232 -19.25 -5.74 27.71
N GLU A 233 -19.42 -5.67 29.03
CA GLU A 233 -18.35 -5.93 30.01
C GLU A 233 -18.20 -7.43 30.35
N THR A 234 -19.11 -8.28 29.87
CA THR A 234 -19.10 -9.73 30.12
C THR A 234 -18.51 -10.54 28.97
N MET A 235 -18.09 -9.87 27.89
CA MET A 235 -17.54 -10.50 26.70
C MET A 235 -16.12 -10.00 26.42
N ALA A 236 -15.26 -10.88 25.88
CA ALA A 236 -13.93 -10.50 25.41
C ALA A 236 -13.91 -10.35 23.88
N ALA A 237 -13.10 -9.40 23.40
CA ALA A 237 -12.90 -9.21 21.97
C ALA A 237 -12.11 -10.38 21.36
N THR A 238 -12.56 -10.84 20.20
CA THR A 238 -11.81 -11.81 19.38
C THR A 238 -10.64 -11.13 18.65
N PRO A 239 -9.61 -11.89 18.22
CA PRO A 239 -8.57 -11.38 17.32
C PRO A 239 -9.14 -10.76 16.04
N LYS A 240 -10.28 -11.27 15.55
CA LYS A 240 -10.99 -10.72 14.38
C LYS A 240 -11.51 -9.30 14.64
N ALA A 241 -12.12 -9.05 15.79
CA ALA A 241 -12.58 -7.70 16.17
C ALA A 241 -11.39 -6.74 16.30
N VAL A 242 -10.33 -7.16 17.01
CA VAL A 242 -9.11 -6.36 17.19
C VAL A 242 -8.46 -6.03 15.85
N LYS A 243 -8.32 -7.01 14.95
CA LYS A 243 -7.78 -6.80 13.61
C LYS A 243 -8.63 -5.81 12.79
N SER A 244 -9.95 -5.94 12.84
CA SER A 244 -10.85 -5.03 12.12
C SER A 244 -10.75 -3.59 12.63
N ILE A 245 -10.64 -3.39 13.95
CA ILE A 245 -10.41 -2.07 14.53
C ILE A 245 -9.03 -1.53 14.12
N LYS A 246 -7.99 -2.38 14.14
CA LYS A 246 -6.65 -1.97 13.71
C LYS A 246 -6.61 -1.56 12.24
N ASP A 247 -7.25 -2.33 11.37
CA ASP A 247 -7.34 -2.02 9.94
C ASP A 247 -8.08 -0.69 9.72
N LEU A 248 -9.18 -0.46 10.44
CA LEU A 248 -9.86 0.83 10.40
C LEU A 248 -8.97 1.96 10.90
N ALA A 249 -8.27 1.79 12.03
CA ALA A 249 -7.38 2.79 12.61
C ALA A 249 -6.24 3.16 11.64
N ASP A 250 -5.67 2.18 10.93
CA ASP A 250 -4.61 2.39 9.93
C ASP A 250 -5.11 3.20 8.71
N THR A 251 -6.43 3.29 8.47
CA THR A 251 -7.01 4.18 7.43
C THR A 251 -7.29 5.60 7.88
N LYS A 252 -7.18 5.90 9.19
CA LYS A 252 -7.45 7.23 9.73
C LYS A 252 -6.16 8.03 9.85
N ALA A 253 -6.27 9.34 9.65
CA ALA A 253 -5.15 10.23 9.91
C ALA A 253 -4.95 10.38 11.45
N PRO A 254 -3.69 10.50 11.93
CA PRO A 254 -3.41 10.79 13.33
C PRO A 254 -4.09 12.08 13.81
N ILE A 255 -4.52 12.14 15.07
CA ILE A 255 -5.12 13.35 15.66
C ILE A 255 -4.08 14.47 15.74
N GLU A 256 -2.88 14.13 16.24
CA GLU A 256 -1.79 15.07 16.42
C GLU A 256 -0.91 15.09 15.17
N SER A 257 -0.81 16.26 14.55
CA SER A 257 0.06 16.50 13.37
C SER A 257 -0.13 15.46 12.24
N PRO A 258 -1.35 15.29 11.70
CA PRO A 258 -1.58 14.35 10.61
C PRO A 258 -0.72 14.68 9.39
N SER A 259 0.01 13.69 8.87
CA SER A 259 0.56 13.75 7.52
C SER A 259 -0.52 13.33 6.53
N LEU A 260 -1.08 14.29 5.80
CA LEU A 260 -2.10 14.03 4.78
C LEU A 260 -1.40 13.64 3.47
N THR A 261 -1.73 12.45 2.94
CA THR A 261 -1.25 11.96 1.63
C THR A 261 -2.42 11.85 0.63
N GLY A 262 -2.13 11.77 -0.66
CA GLY A 262 -3.16 11.76 -1.71
C GLY A 262 -3.81 13.12 -1.94
N THR A 263 -5.12 13.15 -2.24
CA THR A 263 -5.91 14.37 -2.48
C THR A 263 -6.98 14.58 -1.40
N PRO A 264 -6.61 15.03 -0.19
CA PRO A 264 -7.55 15.22 0.91
C PRO A 264 -8.60 16.29 0.56
N THR A 265 -9.86 16.04 0.90
CA THR A 265 -10.94 17.01 0.76
C THR A 265 -11.20 17.71 2.10
N ALA A 266 -11.31 19.04 2.08
CA ALA A 266 -11.76 19.83 3.21
C ALA A 266 -12.93 20.73 2.78
N PRO A 267 -13.93 21.00 3.66
CA PRO A 267 -15.01 21.93 3.35
C PRO A 267 -14.48 23.32 2.98
N THR A 268 -15.09 23.98 1.97
CA THR A 268 -14.73 25.35 1.59
C THR A 268 -15.28 26.33 2.60
N ALA A 269 -14.39 27.05 3.29
CA ALA A 269 -14.78 28.10 4.23
C ALA A 269 -15.46 29.27 3.52
N ALA A 270 -16.34 29.99 4.24
CA ALA A 270 -16.87 31.26 3.76
C ALA A 270 -15.78 32.34 3.81
N GLN A 271 -15.89 33.36 2.95
CA GLN A 271 -14.95 34.48 2.94
C GLN A 271 -14.89 35.17 4.31
N GLY A 272 -13.68 35.54 4.75
CA GLY A 272 -13.46 36.18 6.06
C GLY A 272 -13.38 35.22 7.26
N THR A 273 -13.47 33.90 7.04
CA THR A 273 -13.28 32.90 8.10
C THR A 273 -11.86 32.96 8.65
N ASN A 274 -11.71 33.04 9.98
CA ASN A 274 -10.44 33.17 10.71
C ASN A 274 -10.27 32.13 11.83
N SER A 275 -10.60 30.87 11.52
CA SER A 275 -10.52 29.74 12.46
C SER A 275 -9.33 28.83 12.15
N THR A 276 -9.21 27.73 12.88
CA THR A 276 -8.21 26.66 12.67
C THR A 276 -8.57 25.71 11.52
N GLN A 277 -9.61 26.00 10.74
CA GLN A 277 -10.00 25.20 9.59
C GLN A 277 -8.90 25.17 8.51
N ILE A 278 -8.66 24.01 7.90
CA ILE A 278 -7.75 23.89 6.75
C ILE A 278 -8.29 24.72 5.58
N ALA A 279 -7.49 25.67 5.09
CA ALA A 279 -7.78 26.40 3.86
C ALA A 279 -7.63 25.48 2.64
N ASN A 280 -8.74 25.20 1.95
CA ASN A 280 -8.72 24.43 0.73
C ASN A 280 -8.41 25.30 -0.51
N THR A 281 -8.12 24.65 -1.64
CA THR A 281 -7.74 25.35 -2.88
C THR A 281 -8.84 26.27 -3.42
N ALA A 282 -10.12 25.92 -3.25
CA ALA A 282 -11.25 26.74 -3.65
C ALA A 282 -11.33 28.05 -2.85
N PHE A 283 -11.14 27.98 -1.52
CA PHE A 283 -11.10 29.15 -0.65
C PHE A 283 -9.93 30.08 -1.02
N VAL A 284 -8.73 29.53 -1.21
CA VAL A 284 -7.54 30.33 -1.60
C VAL A 284 -7.76 31.01 -2.95
N LYS A 285 -8.30 30.29 -3.95
CA LYS A 285 -8.61 30.88 -5.26
C LYS A 285 -9.65 32.01 -5.14
N ALA A 286 -10.70 31.81 -4.35
CA ALA A 286 -11.72 32.83 -4.11
C ALA A 286 -11.14 34.06 -3.39
N ALA A 287 -10.29 33.85 -2.37
CA ALA A 287 -9.63 34.92 -1.65
C ALA A 287 -8.70 35.74 -2.55
N ILE A 288 -7.90 35.08 -3.41
CA ILE A 288 -7.04 35.76 -4.40
C ILE A 288 -7.90 36.54 -5.40
N THR A 289 -8.97 35.92 -5.92
CA THR A 289 -9.89 36.59 -6.87
C THR A 289 -10.53 37.82 -6.23
N ALA A 290 -10.96 37.72 -4.98
CA ALA A 290 -11.54 38.83 -4.25
C ALA A 290 -10.51 39.92 -3.92
N LEU A 291 -9.25 39.57 -3.63
CA LEU A 291 -8.18 40.54 -3.46
C LEU A 291 -7.91 41.32 -4.75
N ILE A 292 -7.84 40.62 -5.89
CA ILE A 292 -7.66 41.23 -7.21
C ILE A 292 -8.83 42.17 -7.55
N ASN A 293 -10.07 41.72 -7.34
CA ASN A 293 -11.27 42.51 -7.70
C ASN A 293 -11.67 43.55 -6.65
N GLY A 294 -11.22 43.39 -5.40
CA GLY A 294 -11.57 44.25 -4.27
C GLY A 294 -10.59 45.40 -4.05
N ALA A 295 -9.52 45.49 -4.85
CA ALA A 295 -8.67 46.65 -4.87
C ALA A 295 -9.51 47.90 -5.24
N PRO A 296 -9.49 48.98 -4.44
CA PRO A 296 -10.06 50.27 -4.84
C PRO A 296 -9.53 50.66 -6.24
N GLY A 297 -10.27 51.44 -7.04
CA GLY A 297 -9.83 51.79 -8.41
C GLY A 297 -8.41 52.36 -8.50
N THR A 298 -7.90 52.96 -7.42
CA THR A 298 -6.50 53.43 -7.34
C THR A 298 -5.44 52.34 -7.11
N LEU A 299 -5.83 51.09 -6.84
CA LEU A 299 -4.98 49.91 -6.61
C LEU A 299 -5.24 48.75 -7.59
N ASP A 300 -6.30 48.76 -8.42
CA ASP A 300 -6.45 47.87 -9.60
C ASP A 300 -5.64 48.41 -10.81
N THR A 301 -4.49 49.00 -10.52
CA THR A 301 -3.66 49.74 -11.47
C THR A 301 -3.18 48.85 -12.60
N LEU A 302 -2.94 47.57 -12.37
CA LEU A 302 -2.50 46.66 -13.42
C LEU A 302 -3.61 46.39 -14.45
N LYS A 303 -4.87 46.27 -14.04
CA LYS A 303 -6.00 46.10 -14.97
C LYS A 303 -6.34 47.40 -15.67
N GLU A 304 -6.29 48.53 -14.97
CA GLU A 304 -6.50 49.85 -15.57
C GLU A 304 -5.38 50.21 -16.54
N ILE A 305 -4.11 49.94 -16.21
CA ILE A 305 -2.97 50.11 -17.13
C ILE A 305 -3.12 49.18 -18.31
N ALA A 306 -3.45 47.90 -18.10
CA ALA A 306 -3.67 46.94 -19.18
C ALA A 306 -4.81 47.40 -20.10
N ALA A 307 -5.94 47.86 -19.55
CA ALA A 307 -7.04 48.41 -20.34
C ALA A 307 -6.67 49.72 -21.06
N ALA A 308 -5.96 50.64 -20.40
CA ALA A 308 -5.52 51.92 -20.96
C ALA A 308 -4.54 51.75 -22.13
N ILE A 309 -3.75 50.68 -22.12
CA ILE A 309 -2.87 50.30 -23.25
C ILE A 309 -3.52 49.28 -24.19
N ASN A 310 -4.84 49.08 -24.14
CA ASN A 310 -5.59 48.11 -24.96
C ASN A 310 -5.07 46.66 -24.88
N ASN A 311 -4.49 46.28 -23.76
CA ASN A 311 -3.81 45.00 -23.52
C ASN A 311 -2.69 44.74 -24.53
N ASP A 312 -2.03 45.79 -25.04
CA ASP A 312 -0.93 45.67 -26.00
C ASP A 312 0.38 45.27 -25.28
N PRO A 313 0.88 44.03 -25.44
CA PRO A 313 2.15 43.60 -24.84
C PRO A 313 3.36 44.33 -25.44
N ASN A 314 3.20 45.00 -26.58
CA ASN A 314 4.22 45.77 -27.27
C ASN A 314 3.94 47.28 -27.26
N TYR A 315 3.18 47.79 -26.26
CA TYR A 315 2.75 49.18 -26.20
C TYR A 315 3.88 50.20 -26.47
N SER A 316 5.08 49.96 -25.94
CA SER A 316 6.25 50.81 -26.21
C SER A 316 6.62 50.86 -27.70
N THR A 317 6.63 49.72 -28.39
CA THR A 317 6.87 49.64 -29.84
C THR A 317 5.77 50.34 -30.62
N THR A 318 4.51 50.15 -30.24
CA THR A 318 3.35 50.81 -30.88
C THR A 318 3.44 52.33 -30.80
N ILE A 319 3.72 52.87 -29.62
CA ILE A 319 3.89 54.32 -29.44
C ILE A 319 5.13 54.82 -30.18
N ASN A 320 6.27 54.13 -30.10
CA ASN A 320 7.48 54.53 -30.82
C ASN A 320 7.26 54.57 -32.34
N ASN A 321 6.54 53.60 -32.90
CA ASN A 321 6.19 53.57 -34.32
C ASN A 321 5.25 54.74 -34.69
N ALA A 322 4.23 55.02 -33.88
CA ALA A 322 3.32 56.13 -34.11
C ALA A 322 4.03 57.49 -34.04
N LEU A 323 5.01 57.62 -33.14
CA LEU A 323 5.81 58.83 -32.98
C LEU A 323 6.81 59.01 -34.14
N ALA A 324 7.38 57.91 -34.65
CA ALA A 324 8.26 57.92 -35.82
C ALA A 324 7.57 58.39 -37.11
N LEU A 325 6.24 58.32 -37.19
CA LEU A 325 5.45 58.85 -38.31
C LEU A 325 5.18 60.36 -38.22
N LYS A 326 5.49 61.01 -37.09
CA LYS A 326 5.31 62.46 -36.92
C LYS A 326 6.57 63.20 -37.34
N ALA A 327 6.41 64.33 -38.02
CA ALA A 327 7.53 65.23 -38.29
C ALA A 327 7.99 65.93 -36.99
N PRO A 328 9.31 66.16 -36.78
CA PRO A 328 9.80 66.89 -35.61
C PRO A 328 9.19 68.28 -35.49
N LEU A 329 8.96 68.74 -34.26
CA LEU A 329 8.39 70.08 -34.01
C LEU A 329 9.33 71.20 -34.44
N ALA A 330 10.62 71.06 -34.17
CA ALA A 330 11.64 72.03 -34.55
C ALA A 330 12.27 71.61 -35.88
N SER A 331 12.18 72.50 -36.87
CA SER A 331 12.84 72.36 -38.18
C SER A 331 12.69 70.98 -38.84
N PRO A 332 11.46 70.50 -39.08
CA PRO A 332 11.26 69.19 -39.69
C PRO A 332 11.87 69.13 -41.09
N ALA A 333 12.69 68.10 -41.34
CA ALA A 333 13.00 67.71 -42.71
C ALA A 333 11.77 67.00 -43.30
N LEU A 334 11.06 67.66 -44.21
CA LEU A 334 9.92 67.07 -44.89
C LEU A 334 10.41 66.15 -46.02
N THR A 335 10.00 64.89 -46.01
CA THR A 335 10.31 63.91 -47.07
C THR A 335 9.05 63.58 -47.90
N GLY A 336 9.22 63.07 -49.12
CA GLY A 336 8.12 62.83 -50.06
C GLY A 336 7.63 64.10 -50.77
N VAL A 337 6.32 64.18 -51.05
CA VAL A 337 5.65 65.37 -51.63
C VAL A 337 4.70 65.95 -50.58
N PRO A 338 5.17 66.85 -49.69
CA PRO A 338 4.32 67.42 -48.64
C PRO A 338 3.16 68.23 -49.25
N THR A 339 1.96 68.01 -48.74
CA THR A 339 0.80 68.83 -49.08
C THR A 339 0.69 69.99 -48.10
N ALA A 340 0.60 71.22 -48.60
CA ALA A 340 0.24 72.40 -47.82
C ALA A 340 -0.92 73.13 -48.50
N PRO A 341 -1.82 73.80 -47.76
CA PRO A 341 -2.82 74.67 -48.35
C PRO A 341 -2.19 75.75 -49.24
N THR A 342 -2.78 76.03 -50.41
CA THR A 342 -2.28 77.11 -51.28
C THR A 342 -2.74 78.46 -50.73
N ALA A 343 -1.78 79.30 -50.35
CA ALA A 343 -2.06 80.63 -49.83
C ALA A 343 -2.73 81.53 -50.89
N ALA A 344 -3.50 82.53 -50.45
CA ALA A 344 -4.01 83.57 -51.33
C ALA A 344 -2.88 84.50 -51.80
N GLN A 345 -2.99 85.08 -53.01
CA GLN A 345 -2.01 86.04 -53.52
C GLN A 345 -1.83 87.23 -52.56
N GLY A 346 -0.58 87.69 -52.38
CA GLY A 346 -0.23 88.77 -51.45
C GLY A 346 -0.03 88.33 -49.98
N THR A 347 -0.24 87.06 -49.66
CA THR A 347 0.06 86.51 -48.31
C THR A 347 1.55 86.64 -47.98
N ASN A 348 1.89 87.24 -46.83
CA ASN A 348 3.27 87.55 -46.41
C ASN A 348 3.62 87.06 -44.98
N ASN A 349 3.06 85.93 -44.57
CA ASN A 349 3.29 85.31 -43.27
C ASN A 349 4.17 84.04 -43.39
N THR A 350 4.25 83.26 -42.32
CA THR A 350 5.11 82.06 -42.23
C THR A 350 4.53 80.79 -42.88
N GLN A 351 3.47 80.91 -43.70
CA GLN A 351 2.92 79.76 -44.43
C GLN A 351 3.91 79.21 -45.48
N ILE A 352 3.90 77.90 -45.70
CA ILE A 352 4.68 77.26 -46.77
C ILE A 352 4.14 77.74 -48.12
N ALA A 353 5.02 78.34 -48.93
CA ALA A 353 4.69 78.69 -50.32
C ALA A 353 4.57 77.41 -51.16
N THR A 354 3.36 77.07 -51.60
CA THR A 354 3.15 75.92 -52.48
C THR A 354 3.64 76.23 -53.89
N THR A 355 3.97 75.20 -54.67
CA THR A 355 4.32 75.36 -56.10
C THR A 355 3.20 76.01 -56.91
N ALA A 356 1.93 75.81 -56.51
CA ALA A 356 0.78 76.49 -57.10
C ALA A 356 0.80 78.00 -56.81
N TYR A 357 1.10 78.42 -55.58
CA TYR A 357 1.25 79.83 -55.23
C TYR A 357 2.39 80.50 -56.01
N VAL A 358 3.58 79.87 -56.05
CA VAL A 358 4.75 80.42 -56.75
C VAL A 358 4.48 80.56 -58.25
N ARG A 359 3.86 79.55 -58.88
CA ARG A 359 3.50 79.62 -60.30
C ARG A 359 2.50 80.75 -60.58
N ALA A 360 1.52 80.96 -59.71
CA ALA A 360 0.57 82.07 -59.84
C ALA A 360 1.27 83.44 -59.69
N ALA A 361 2.18 83.58 -58.72
CA ALA A 361 2.94 84.81 -58.51
C ALA A 361 3.86 85.15 -59.71
N ILE A 362 4.55 84.16 -60.28
CA ILE A 362 5.38 84.35 -61.47
C ILE A 362 4.53 84.75 -62.68
N SER A 363 3.39 84.09 -62.87
CA SER A 363 2.47 84.44 -63.96
C SER A 363 1.96 85.87 -63.84
N ALA A 364 1.67 86.32 -62.62
CA ALA A 364 1.26 87.71 -62.36
C ALA A 364 2.39 88.71 -62.64
N LEU A 365 3.65 88.38 -62.34
CA LEU A 365 4.81 89.20 -62.65
C LEU A 365 5.09 89.31 -64.16
N VAL A 366 4.96 88.21 -64.90
CA VAL A 366 5.14 88.21 -66.36
C VAL A 366 4.03 89.03 -67.03
N GLY A 367 2.78 88.90 -66.56
CA GLY A 367 1.64 89.65 -67.08
C GLY A 367 1.60 91.14 -66.73
N SER A 368 2.47 91.62 -65.83
CA SER A 368 2.54 93.04 -65.43
C SER A 368 3.64 93.83 -66.15
N SER A 369 4.27 93.25 -67.18
CA SER A 369 5.28 93.96 -67.99
C SER A 369 4.64 95.16 -68.72
N PRO A 370 5.15 96.39 -68.55
CA PRO A 370 4.60 97.61 -69.16
C PRO A 370 4.66 97.64 -70.69
N GLU A 371 3.76 98.40 -71.32
CA GLU A 371 3.57 98.56 -72.78
C GLU A 371 4.86 98.88 -73.57
N ALA A 372 5.89 99.46 -72.93
CA ALA A 372 7.17 99.74 -73.57
C ALA A 372 7.99 98.49 -73.99
N LEU A 373 7.65 97.29 -73.48
CA LEU A 373 8.29 96.03 -73.90
C LEU A 373 7.46 95.24 -74.95
N ASP A 374 6.27 95.74 -75.34
CA ASP A 374 5.46 95.25 -76.49
C ASP A 374 5.95 95.82 -77.85
N THR A 375 6.91 96.74 -77.79
CA THR A 375 7.43 97.51 -78.94
C THR A 375 8.05 96.66 -80.06
N LEU A 376 8.61 95.49 -79.75
CA LEU A 376 9.15 94.59 -80.79
C LEU A 376 8.04 93.90 -81.59
N ASN A 377 6.90 93.60 -80.96
CA ASN A 377 5.74 93.00 -81.60
C ASN A 377 5.00 94.04 -82.47
N GLU A 378 4.87 95.28 -81.98
CA GLU A 378 4.34 96.40 -82.77
C GLU A 378 5.22 96.74 -83.99
N LEU A 379 6.55 96.74 -83.85
CA LEU A 379 7.47 97.00 -84.95
C LEU A 379 7.40 95.91 -86.04
N ALA A 380 7.24 94.64 -85.64
CA ALA A 380 7.04 93.52 -86.56
C ALA A 380 5.72 93.68 -87.34
N ALA A 381 4.63 94.05 -86.66
CA ALA A 381 3.35 94.32 -87.30
C ALA A 381 3.37 95.55 -88.24
N ALA A 382 4.05 96.64 -87.85
CA ALA A 382 4.18 97.86 -88.66
C ALA A 382 4.95 97.66 -89.97
N LEU A 383 5.91 96.73 -90.00
CA LEU A 383 6.62 96.30 -91.20
C LEU A 383 5.87 95.18 -91.97
N GLY A 384 4.60 94.95 -91.67
CA GLY A 384 3.74 93.97 -92.33
C GLY A 384 4.13 92.52 -92.06
N ASN A 385 4.91 92.26 -91.01
CA ASN A 385 5.55 90.97 -90.73
C ASN A 385 6.33 90.42 -91.94
N ASP A 386 6.88 91.29 -92.81
CA ASP A 386 7.60 90.88 -94.01
C ASP A 386 9.07 90.54 -93.69
N PRO A 387 9.47 89.24 -93.76
CA PRO A 387 10.85 88.84 -93.51
C PRO A 387 11.82 89.38 -94.57
N ASN A 388 11.31 89.78 -95.73
CA ASN A 388 12.07 90.26 -96.89
C ASN A 388 11.80 91.74 -97.19
N PHE A 389 11.42 92.54 -96.18
CA PHE A 389 11.04 93.95 -96.34
C PHE A 389 12.00 94.76 -97.24
N ALA A 390 13.32 94.53 -97.09
CA ALA A 390 14.34 95.17 -97.93
C ALA A 390 14.20 94.81 -99.43
N THR A 391 13.93 93.54 -99.75
CA THR A 391 13.69 93.05 -101.11
C THR A 391 12.38 93.61 -101.66
N THR A 392 11.32 93.66 -100.85
CA THR A 392 10.02 94.21 -101.23
C THR A 392 10.13 95.69 -101.63
N MET A 393 10.85 96.50 -100.85
CA MET A 393 11.12 97.90 -101.21
C MET A 393 12.02 98.02 -102.45
N THR A 394 13.05 97.19 -102.58
CA THR A 394 13.92 97.19 -103.77
C THR A 394 13.12 96.96 -105.06
N ASN A 395 12.17 96.00 -105.06
CA ASN A 395 11.31 95.72 -106.20
C ASN A 395 10.34 96.87 -106.52
N ALA A 396 9.78 97.53 -105.50
CA ALA A 396 8.87 98.66 -105.71
C ALA A 396 9.58 99.88 -106.34
N LEU A 397 10.87 100.11 -106.00
CA LEU A 397 11.66 101.17 -106.62
C LEU A 397 12.12 100.81 -108.06
N ALA A 398 12.38 99.53 -108.36
CA ALA A 398 12.80 99.09 -109.70
C ALA A 398 11.75 99.33 -110.80
N GLY A 399 10.46 99.47 -110.44
CA GLY A 399 9.38 99.81 -111.39
C GLY A 399 9.28 101.28 -111.78
N LYS A 400 10.09 102.17 -111.19
CA LYS A 400 10.14 103.60 -111.56
C LYS A 400 11.04 103.79 -112.79
N GLN A 401 10.72 104.76 -113.65
CA GLN A 401 11.58 105.12 -114.79
C GLN A 401 12.97 105.52 -114.26
N PRO A 402 14.07 104.90 -114.75
CA PRO A 402 15.41 105.31 -114.37
C PRO A 402 15.63 106.80 -114.66
N LEU A 403 16.37 107.47 -113.78
CA LEU A 403 16.76 108.86 -114.00
C LEU A 403 17.61 108.93 -115.28
N ASP A 404 17.07 109.58 -116.31
CA ASP A 404 17.68 109.69 -117.63
C ASP A 404 17.74 111.17 -118.03
N ALA A 405 18.91 111.62 -118.48
CA ALA A 405 19.17 113.03 -118.75
C ALA A 405 18.37 113.54 -119.97
N THR A 406 18.21 112.72 -121.01
CA THR A 406 17.40 113.04 -122.19
C THR A 406 15.92 113.14 -121.82
N LEU A 407 15.37 112.18 -121.08
CA LEU A 407 13.97 112.22 -120.63
C LEU A 407 13.70 113.38 -119.67
N THR A 408 14.67 113.72 -118.81
CA THR A 408 14.60 114.90 -117.94
C THR A 408 14.57 116.19 -118.77
N ALA A 409 15.43 116.29 -119.79
CA ALA A 409 15.43 117.42 -120.71
C ALA A 409 14.12 117.53 -121.51
N LEU A 410 13.57 116.40 -121.99
CA LEU A 410 12.27 116.36 -122.67
C LEU A 410 11.11 116.78 -121.75
N ALA A 411 11.07 116.25 -120.54
CA ALA A 411 10.05 116.59 -119.54
C ALA A 411 10.16 118.05 -119.06
N GLY A 412 11.34 118.66 -119.18
CA GLY A 412 11.60 120.05 -118.82
C GLY A 412 11.17 121.08 -119.88
N LEU A 413 10.80 120.67 -121.10
CA LEU A 413 10.26 121.63 -122.08
C LEU A 413 8.88 122.14 -121.65
N ALA A 414 8.66 123.44 -121.81
CA ALA A 414 7.34 124.01 -121.60
C ALA A 414 6.35 123.42 -122.62
N THR A 415 5.30 122.75 -122.11
CA THR A 415 4.24 122.19 -122.95
C THR A 415 3.52 123.31 -123.72
N GLY A 416 3.37 123.14 -125.03
CA GLY A 416 2.67 124.11 -125.86
C GLY A 416 2.13 123.47 -127.14
N ALA A 417 0.97 123.94 -127.60
CA ALA A 417 0.44 123.54 -128.89
C ALA A 417 1.40 123.98 -130.02
N ASN A 418 1.53 123.14 -131.04
CA ASN A 418 2.32 123.45 -132.23
C ASN A 418 3.81 123.73 -131.93
N LYS A 419 4.37 123.11 -130.90
CA LYS A 419 5.81 123.12 -130.63
C LYS A 419 6.44 121.86 -131.21
N LEU A 420 7.62 121.99 -131.81
CA LEU A 420 8.44 120.85 -132.21
C LEU A 420 9.69 120.82 -131.32
N PRO A 421 9.83 119.81 -130.44
CA PRO A 421 11.07 119.56 -129.73
C PRO A 421 12.15 119.15 -130.72
N TYR A 422 13.35 119.68 -130.54
CA TYR A 422 14.52 119.28 -131.30
C TYR A 422 15.75 119.30 -130.41
N PHE A 423 16.70 118.43 -130.71
CA PHE A 423 17.94 118.32 -129.95
C PHE A 423 18.90 119.42 -130.38
N THR A 424 19.36 120.20 -129.41
CA THR A 424 20.42 121.20 -129.60
C THR A 424 21.81 120.63 -129.32
N GLY A 425 21.85 119.41 -128.76
CA GLY A 425 23.05 118.63 -128.43
C GLY A 425 22.64 117.36 -127.69
N THR A 426 23.61 116.58 -127.22
CA THR A 426 23.36 115.43 -126.34
C THR A 426 22.65 115.90 -125.07
N ASP A 427 21.58 115.22 -124.68
CA ASP A 427 20.76 115.52 -123.47
C ASP A 427 20.27 116.96 -123.35
N THR A 428 20.22 117.70 -124.47
CA THR A 428 19.76 119.08 -124.51
C THR A 428 18.73 119.23 -125.61
N VAL A 429 17.54 119.64 -125.19
CA VAL A 429 16.39 119.75 -126.07
C VAL A 429 15.84 121.16 -125.96
N SER A 430 15.61 121.76 -127.11
CA SER A 430 14.90 123.02 -127.21
C SER A 430 13.64 122.83 -128.03
N GLN A 431 12.82 123.86 -128.08
CA GLN A 431 11.61 123.84 -128.89
C GLN A 431 11.60 125.01 -129.84
N THR A 432 11.05 124.75 -131.02
CA THR A 432 10.74 125.78 -131.99
C THR A 432 9.24 125.79 -132.27
N ASP A 433 8.75 126.91 -132.82
CA ASP A 433 7.39 126.99 -133.33
C ASP A 433 7.26 126.17 -134.61
N LEU A 434 6.39 125.16 -134.57
CA LEU A 434 6.04 124.39 -135.75
C LEU A 434 4.95 125.14 -136.51
N THR A 435 5.35 125.91 -137.51
CA THR A 435 4.45 126.75 -138.31
C THR A 435 3.39 125.93 -139.04
N SER A 436 2.32 126.58 -139.51
CA SER A 436 1.30 125.92 -140.34
C SER A 436 1.91 125.28 -141.59
N VAL A 437 2.87 125.94 -142.22
CA VAL A 437 3.63 125.40 -143.37
C VAL A 437 4.39 124.14 -142.95
N GLY A 438 5.12 124.17 -141.83
CA GLY A 438 5.84 122.99 -141.33
C GLY A 438 4.93 121.81 -141.01
N ARG A 439 3.76 122.07 -140.41
CA ARG A 439 2.75 121.03 -140.16
C ARG A 439 2.17 120.46 -141.45
N ASP A 440 1.88 121.32 -142.43
CA ASP A 440 1.31 120.87 -143.70
C ASP A 440 2.29 119.99 -144.49
N ILE A 441 3.60 120.32 -144.45
CA ILE A 441 4.67 119.49 -145.01
C ILE A 441 4.76 118.14 -144.30
N LEU A 442 4.82 118.12 -142.96
CA LEU A 442 4.92 116.88 -142.18
C LEU A 442 3.67 115.99 -142.30
N ALA A 443 2.51 116.59 -142.59
CA ALA A 443 1.27 115.86 -142.80
C ALA A 443 1.20 115.19 -144.19
N LYS A 444 2.06 115.55 -145.15
CA LYS A 444 2.10 114.89 -146.44
C LYS A 444 2.71 113.49 -146.30
N THR A 445 2.07 112.51 -146.90
CA THR A 445 2.50 111.09 -146.85
C THR A 445 3.45 110.69 -147.97
N SER A 446 3.78 111.60 -148.88
CA SER A 446 4.70 111.33 -149.98
C SER A 446 5.44 112.57 -150.41
N VAL A 447 6.63 112.38 -151.00
CA VAL A 447 7.43 113.48 -151.56
C VAL A 447 6.61 114.24 -152.61
N LEU A 448 5.87 113.54 -153.48
CA LEU A 448 5.08 114.17 -154.54
C LEU A 448 4.04 115.16 -154.00
N ALA A 449 3.46 114.90 -152.82
CA ALA A 449 2.48 115.77 -152.18
C ALA A 449 3.08 117.00 -151.47
N VAL A 450 4.41 117.08 -151.37
CA VAL A 450 5.14 118.24 -150.82
C VAL A 450 5.55 119.23 -151.93
N ILE A 451 5.72 118.75 -153.17
CA ILE A 451 6.16 119.54 -154.33
C ILE A 451 5.01 120.00 -155.25
N GLN A 452 3.77 119.56 -154.99
CA GLN A 452 2.53 120.06 -155.58
C GLN A 452 1.75 120.82 -154.51
#